data_AF-A0A1M7G513-F1
#
_entry.id   AF-A0A1M7G513-F1
#
_cell.length_a   1.000
_cell.length_b   1.000
_cell.length_c   1.000
_cell.angle_alpha   90.00
_cell.angle_beta   90.00
_cell.angle_gamma   90.00
#
_symmetry.space_group_name_H-M   'P 1'
#
loop_
_entity.id
_entity.type
_entity.pdbx_description
1 polymer ?
#
loop_
_entity_poly.entity_id
_entity_poly.type
_entity_poly.pdbx_seq_one_letter_code
_entity_poly.pdbx_strand_id
1 'polypeptide(L)'
;MSLTALIIGVFAQLFFAGLQGLIVVFSGAAIANNSELTPFQDRLLSSLMLLLPGISLATAGLLVVGYLSSAPWLSNLWHLIPVVTFGLYLLFVLFLNR
;
A
#
# COMPACT_ATOMS: atom_id res chain seq x y z
N MET A 1 -18.05 -12.20 3.77
CA MET A 1 -17.67 -11.18 4.79
C MET A 1 -18.95 -10.49 5.26
N SER A 2 -19.06 -10.06 6.53
CA SER A 2 -20.22 -9.29 7.00
C SER A 2 -20.14 -7.82 6.59
N LEU A 3 -21.28 -7.10 6.56
CA LEU A 3 -21.31 -5.67 6.22
C LEU A 3 -20.43 -4.83 7.15
N THR A 4 -20.47 -5.12 8.45
CA THR A 4 -19.64 -4.42 9.45
C THR A 4 -18.15 -4.60 9.17
N ALA A 5 -17.73 -5.83 8.83
CA ALA A 5 -16.34 -6.12 8.48
C ALA A 5 -15.92 -5.41 7.18
N LEU A 6 -16.80 -5.33 6.18
CA LEU A 6 -16.55 -4.55 4.97
C LEU A 6 -16.31 -3.08 5.28
N ILE A 7 -17.21 -2.46 6.05
CA ILE A 7 -17.13 -1.03 6.37
C ILE A 7 -15.82 -0.73 7.11
N ILE A 8 -15.54 -1.47 8.18
CA ILE A 8 -14.28 -1.32 8.95
C ILE A 8 -13.07 -1.55 8.04
N GLY A 9 -13.11 -2.60 7.22
CA GLY A 9 -12.04 -2.93 6.30
C GLY A 9 -11.76 -1.83 5.28
N VAL A 10 -12.80 -1.27 4.65
CA VAL A 10 -12.66 -0.17 3.68
C VAL A 10 -12.11 1.09 4.34
N PHE A 11 -12.64 1.49 5.51
CA PHE A 11 -12.09 2.62 6.25
C PHE A 11 -10.62 2.41 6.62
N ALA A 12 -10.26 1.21 7.06
CA ALA A 12 -8.87 0.86 7.35
C ALA A 12 -7.99 0.95 6.09
N GLN A 13 -8.46 0.52 4.91
CA GLN A 13 -7.71 0.65 3.66
C GLN A 13 -7.50 2.10 3.25
N LEU A 14 -8.52 2.96 3.37
CA LEU A 14 -8.41 4.38 3.04
C LEU A 14 -7.44 5.09 3.98
N PHE A 15 -7.55 4.83 5.28
CA PHE A 15 -6.64 5.37 6.29
C PHE A 15 -5.20 4.89 6.04
N PHE A 16 -5.03 3.60 5.75
CA PHE A 16 -3.71 3.02 5.47
C PHE A 16 -3.10 3.57 4.18
N ALA A 17 -3.90 3.83 3.14
CA ALA A 17 -3.44 4.50 1.92
C ALA A 17 -2.86 5.90 2.22
N GLY A 18 -3.54 6.67 3.07
CA GLY A 18 -3.07 7.97 3.53
C GLY A 18 -1.74 7.87 4.29
N LEU A 19 -1.65 6.93 5.24
CA LEU A 19 -0.41 6.66 5.98
C LEU A 19 0.74 6.23 5.06
N GLN A 20 0.49 5.31 4.13
CA GLN A 20 1.47 4.87 3.15
C GLN A 20 1.98 6.05 2.31
N GLY A 21 1.08 6.92 1.84
CA GLY A 21 1.46 8.09 1.06
C GLY A 21 2.41 9.01 1.82
N LEU A 22 2.05 9.33 3.08
CA LEU A 22 2.90 10.15 3.95
C LEU A 22 4.27 9.47 4.19
N ILE A 23 4.27 8.21 4.61
CA ILE A 23 5.51 7.49 4.91
C ILE A 23 6.39 7.46 3.66
N VAL A 24 5.89 6.97 2.53
CA VAL A 24 6.70 6.76 1.32
C VAL A 24 7.26 8.06 0.76
N VAL A 25 6.48 9.14 0.77
CA VAL A 25 6.95 10.45 0.29
C VAL A 25 8.05 11.00 1.20
N PHE A 26 7.85 10.97 2.51
CA PHE A 26 8.84 11.52 3.45
C PHE A 26 10.11 10.67 3.54
N SER A 27 9.99 9.34 3.65
CA SER A 27 11.18 8.48 3.62
C SER A 27 11.86 8.50 2.26
N GLY A 28 11.10 8.55 1.16
CA GLY A 28 11.67 8.66 -0.17
C GLY A 28 12.51 9.93 -0.36
N ALA A 29 11.98 11.08 0.06
CA ALA A 29 12.71 12.34 0.04
C ALA A 29 13.96 12.33 0.93
N ALA A 30 13.87 11.72 2.12
CA ALA A 30 15.02 11.58 3.01
C ALA A 30 16.14 10.73 2.38
N ILE A 31 15.80 9.61 1.74
CA ILE A 31 16.77 8.73 1.09
C ILE A 31 17.41 9.42 -0.11
N ALA A 32 16.61 10.07 -0.97
CA ALA A 32 17.11 10.79 -2.14
C ALA A 32 18.11 11.91 -1.79
N ASN A 33 18.00 12.49 -0.58
CA ASN A 33 18.91 13.53 -0.10
C ASN A 33 20.18 13.00 0.57
N ASN A 34 20.19 11.75 1.07
CA ASN A 34 21.29 11.22 1.89
C ASN A 34 22.01 10.02 1.27
N SER A 35 21.48 9.43 0.21
CA SER A 35 22.01 8.22 -0.43
C SER A 35 22.18 8.40 -1.93
N GLU A 36 23.29 7.91 -2.49
CA GLU A 36 23.44 7.79 -3.93
C GLU A 36 22.64 6.59 -4.45
N LEU A 37 21.47 6.86 -5.02
CA LEU A 37 20.61 5.83 -5.61
C LEU A 37 21.04 5.52 -7.05
N THR A 38 21.04 4.23 -7.38
CA THR A 38 21.09 3.83 -8.80
C THR A 38 19.84 4.32 -9.53
N PRO A 39 19.90 4.56 -10.86
CA PRO A 39 18.74 5.02 -11.63
C PRO A 39 17.52 4.11 -11.52
N PHE A 40 17.73 2.81 -11.29
CA PHE A 40 16.64 1.85 -11.05
C PHE A 40 15.97 2.07 -9.69
N GLN A 41 16.75 2.21 -8.62
CA GLN A 41 16.24 2.41 -7.26
C GLN A 41 15.44 3.72 -7.16
N ASP A 42 15.94 4.79 -7.78
CA ASP A 42 15.28 6.10 -7.79
C ASP A 42 13.91 6.05 -8.50
N ARG A 43 13.86 5.44 -9.69
CA ARG A 43 12.61 5.24 -10.43
C ARG A 43 11.62 4.36 -9.68
N LEU A 44 12.12 3.29 -9.05
CA LEU A 44 11.30 2.39 -8.25
C LEU A 44 10.71 3.13 -7.05
N LEU A 45 11.54 3.85 -6.29
CA LEU A 45 11.13 4.64 -5.12
C LEU A 45 10.08 5.69 -5.49
N SER A 46 10.31 6.42 -6.59
CA SER A 46 9.36 7.41 -7.14
C SER A 46 8.03 6.77 -7.52
N SER A 47 8.05 5.59 -8.14
CA SER A 47 6.83 4.87 -8.53
C SER A 47 6.04 4.39 -7.32
N LEU A 48 6.73 3.97 -6.25
CA LEU A 48 6.12 3.47 -5.02
C LEU A 48 5.33 4.55 -4.26
N MET A 49 5.65 5.84 -4.45
CA MET A 49 4.94 6.97 -3.84
C MET A 49 3.44 6.97 -4.16
N LEU A 50 3.06 6.60 -5.38
CA LEU A 50 1.66 6.49 -5.80
C LEU A 50 1.16 5.04 -5.80
N LEU A 51 2.04 4.10 -6.12
CA LEU A 51 1.65 2.70 -6.26
C LEU A 51 1.17 2.08 -4.95
N LEU A 52 1.87 2.32 -3.82
CA LEU A 52 1.47 1.72 -2.54
C LEU A 52 0.12 2.23 -2.04
N PRO A 53 -0.14 3.55 -1.96
CA PRO A 53 -1.48 4.06 -1.66
C PRO A 53 -2.51 3.55 -2.66
N GLY A 54 -2.16 3.51 -3.95
CA GLY A 54 -3.01 3.00 -5.02
C GLY A 54 -3.45 1.55 -4.80
N ILE A 55 -2.56 0.67 -4.32
CA ILE A 55 -2.88 -0.73 -4.00
C ILE A 55 -3.90 -0.81 -2.85
N SER A 56 -3.78 0.02 -1.83
CA SER A 56 -4.76 0.09 -0.73
C SER A 56 -6.12 0.56 -1.23
N LEU A 57 -6.16 1.61 -2.07
CA LEU A 57 -7.40 2.10 -2.68
C LEU A 57 -8.05 1.08 -3.62
N ALA A 58 -7.24 0.40 -4.45
CA ALA A 58 -7.70 -0.66 -5.33
C ALA A 58 -8.27 -1.84 -4.52
N THR A 59 -7.63 -2.20 -3.40
CA THR A 59 -8.12 -3.24 -2.50
C THR A 59 -9.46 -2.84 -1.88
N ALA A 60 -9.62 -1.58 -1.47
CA ALA A 60 -10.91 -1.08 -0.98
C ALA A 60 -12.01 -1.20 -2.05
N GLY A 61 -11.72 -0.79 -3.28
CA GLY A 61 -12.65 -0.93 -4.41
C GLY A 61 -13.00 -2.40 -4.70
N LEU A 62 -11.99 -3.28 -4.72
CA LEU A 62 -12.18 -4.72 -4.91
C LEU A 62 -13.09 -5.33 -3.85
N LEU A 63 -12.93 -4.94 -2.58
CA LEU A 63 -13.76 -5.43 -1.49
C LEU A 63 -15.22 -4.97 -1.62
N VAL A 64 -15.44 -3.70 -2.00
CA VAL A 64 -16.79 -3.16 -2.24
C VAL A 64 -17.46 -3.89 -3.40
N VAL A 65 -16.77 -4.01 -4.55
CA VAL A 65 -17.30 -4.70 -5.72
C VAL A 65 -17.58 -6.17 -5.41
N GLY A 66 -16.64 -6.86 -4.77
CA GLY A 66 -16.81 -8.26 -4.39
C GLY A 66 -17.98 -8.48 -3.43
N TYR A 67 -18.23 -7.55 -2.51
CA TYR A 67 -19.39 -7.60 -1.62
C TYR A 67 -20.70 -7.38 -2.37
N LEU A 68 -20.79 -6.35 -3.22
CA LEU A 68 -22.00 -6.04 -3.99
C LEU A 68 -22.37 -7.16 -4.97
N SER A 69 -21.37 -7.82 -5.56
CA SER A 69 -21.59 -8.93 -6.49
C SER A 69 -21.77 -10.29 -5.81
N SER A 70 -21.77 -10.35 -4.46
CA SER A 70 -21.79 -11.62 -3.71
C SER A 70 -20.73 -12.62 -4.20
N ALA A 71 -19.54 -12.11 -4.52
CA ALA A 71 -18.52 -12.87 -5.22
C ALA A 71 -17.97 -14.03 -4.36
N PRO A 72 -17.76 -15.23 -4.94
CA PRO A 72 -17.28 -16.39 -4.19
C PRO A 72 -15.83 -16.23 -3.70
N TRP A 73 -15.05 -15.36 -4.34
CA TRP A 73 -13.68 -15.04 -3.96
C TRP A 73 -13.57 -13.98 -2.86
N LEU A 74 -14.70 -13.41 -2.39
CA LEU A 74 -14.69 -12.39 -1.35
C LEU A 74 -14.20 -12.97 -0.02
N SER A 75 -13.04 -12.52 0.42
CA SER A 75 -12.37 -13.00 1.63
C SER A 75 -11.69 -11.86 2.39
N ASN A 76 -11.56 -12.00 3.72
CA ASN A 76 -10.77 -11.06 4.52
C ASN A 76 -9.28 -11.08 4.14
N LEU A 77 -8.81 -12.11 3.42
CA LEU A 77 -7.41 -12.21 2.99
C LEU A 77 -6.98 -11.11 2.02
N TRP A 78 -7.91 -10.47 1.31
CA TRP A 78 -7.59 -9.33 0.44
C TRP A 78 -6.96 -8.17 1.22
N HIS A 79 -7.26 -8.04 2.52
CA HIS A 79 -6.63 -7.04 3.38
C HIS A 79 -5.11 -7.22 3.56
N LEU A 80 -4.58 -8.42 3.30
CA LEU A 80 -3.15 -8.68 3.42
C LEU A 80 -2.34 -8.10 2.27
N ILE A 81 -2.94 -7.88 1.09
CA ILE A 81 -2.19 -7.40 -0.08
C ILE A 81 -1.49 -6.07 0.22
N PRO A 82 -2.19 -5.02 0.69
CA PRO A 82 -1.52 -3.75 1.00
C PRO A 82 -0.51 -3.85 2.15
N VAL A 83 -0.77 -4.73 3.12
CA VAL A 83 0.13 -4.94 4.27
C VAL A 83 1.44 -5.56 3.82
N VAL A 84 1.37 -6.60 2.98
CA VAL A 84 2.55 -7.31 2.46
C VAL A 84 3.35 -6.40 1.54
N THR A 85 2.71 -5.70 0.60
CA THR A 85 3.43 -4.78 -0.31
C THR A 85 4.09 -3.63 0.44
N PHE A 86 3.45 -3.12 1.49
CA PHE A 86 4.08 -2.14 2.37
C PHE A 86 5.24 -2.72 3.17
N GLY A 87 5.11 -3.95 3.69
CA GLY A 87 6.22 -4.64 4.35
C GLY A 87 7.44 -4.82 3.44
N LEU A 88 7.22 -5.16 2.16
CA LEU A 88 8.28 -5.24 1.15
C LEU A 88 8.93 -3.88 0.90
N TYR A 89 8.14 -2.80 0.86
CA TYR A 89 8.67 -1.44 0.76
C TYR A 89 9.56 -1.08 1.95
N LEU A 90 9.14 -1.39 3.18
CA LEU A 90 9.94 -1.13 4.37
C LEU A 90 11.27 -1.89 4.34
N LEU A 91 11.24 -3.17 3.94
CA LEU A 91 12.47 -3.95 3.74
C LEU A 91 13.38 -3.32 2.70
N PHE A 92 12.82 -2.92 1.54
CA PHE A 92 13.57 -2.25 0.48
C PHE A 92 14.26 -0.97 1.00
N VAL A 93 13.53 -0.09 1.68
CA VAL A 93 14.08 1.15 2.25
C VAL A 93 15.15 0.87 3.30
N LEU A 94 14.96 -0.15 4.16
CA LEU A 94 15.96 -0.56 5.15
C LEU A 94 17.27 -1.02 4.50
N PHE A 95 17.21 -1.63 3.31
CA PHE A 95 18.41 -2.00 2.56
C PHE A 95 19.07 -0.83 1.84
N LEU A 96 18.31 0.22 1.46
CA LEU A 96 18.86 1.43 0.84
C LEU A 96 19.55 2.37 1.84
N ASN A 97 19.17 2.30 3.11
CA ASN A 97 19.69 3.15 4.18
C ASN A 97 20.81 2.48 5.01
N ARG A 98 21.36 1.36 4.52
CA ARG A 98 22.57 0.72 5.06
C ARG A 98 23.77 1.08 4.20
#